data_AF-A0A4Y2L4N6-F1
#
_entry.id   AF-A0A4Y2L4N6-F1
#
_cell.length_a   1.000
_cell.length_b   1.000
_cell.length_c   1.000
_cell.angle_alpha   90.00
_cell.angle_beta   90.00
_cell.angle_gamma   90.00
#
_symmetry.space_group_name_H-M   'P 1'
#
loop_
_entity.id
_entity.type
_entity.pdbx_description
1 polymer ?
#
loop_
_entity_poly.entity_id
_entity_poly.type
_entity_poly.pdbx_seq_one_letter_code
_entity_poly.pdbx_strand_id
1 'polypeptide(L)'
;MNFILATDLCLLNTQDSLPTFLRYSSIGWPELTLCSHSLFRYSPHWEVLDNLKNSDHRYILISIDTPKENYHYIRYKILDGNHHKFLETLQINALSIENEISRALSTAGLDTVTIILQKVIIVAYNKSFKTKKQSLINIPNWWTDNLETDKNKILALKSGIGINGHNMKTPLQRNQKFKLHVKSAKGSGWRKICTTASNPYGKHYKAAFRKTIFSTQIPLRFYKDPEGSLHDMAKHVLERLYDPPEDPTIYTAFPISLCTNPFFNNQEISLVIRHLPEGNAPGYDRINNLILKILHQ
;
A
#
# COMPACT_ATOMS: atom_id res chain seq x y z
N MET A 1 -2.51 24.25 -13.33
CA MET A 1 -1.23 23.55 -13.54
C MET A 1 -0.51 23.29 -12.21
N ASN A 2 -0.43 24.28 -11.30
CA ASN A 2 0.22 24.15 -10.00
C ASN A 2 -0.26 22.96 -9.14
N PHE A 3 -1.56 22.65 -9.14
CA PHE A 3 -2.10 21.51 -8.38
C PHE A 3 -1.61 20.15 -8.88
N ILE A 4 -1.51 19.95 -10.20
CA ILE A 4 -1.08 18.68 -10.80
C ILE A 4 0.39 18.43 -10.48
N LEU A 5 1.22 19.47 -10.60
CA LEU A 5 2.64 19.43 -10.26
C LEU A 5 2.87 19.20 -8.76
N ALA A 6 2.04 19.79 -7.89
CA ALA A 6 2.12 19.61 -6.45
C ALA A 6 1.65 18.24 -5.94
N THR A 7 0.86 17.51 -6.74
CA THR A 7 0.24 16.23 -6.34
C THR A 7 0.80 15.01 -7.07
N ASP A 8 1.85 15.19 -7.89
CA ASP A 8 2.53 14.14 -8.65
C ASP A 8 1.56 13.26 -9.49
N LEU A 9 0.57 13.92 -10.10
CA LEU A 9 -0.40 13.30 -10.99
C LEU A 9 0.01 13.46 -12.46
N CYS A 10 -0.22 12.42 -13.25
CA CYS A 10 0.05 12.40 -14.69
C CYS A 10 -1.23 12.65 -15.49
N LEU A 11 -1.14 13.50 -16.51
CA LEU A 11 -2.22 13.79 -17.45
C LEU A 11 -2.29 12.69 -18.53
N LEU A 12 -3.48 12.11 -18.71
CA LEU A 12 -3.71 11.08 -19.74
C LEU A 12 -4.31 11.62 -21.04
N ASN A 13 -4.87 12.83 -21.03
CA ASN A 13 -5.42 13.44 -22.23
C ASN A 13 -4.35 13.57 -23.31
N THR A 14 -4.71 13.18 -24.54
CA THR A 14 -3.87 13.35 -25.72
C THR A 14 -4.26 14.60 -26.50
N GLN A 15 -3.28 15.25 -27.11
CA GLN A 15 -3.48 16.49 -27.87
C GLN A 15 -4.33 16.25 -29.14
N ASP A 16 -4.22 15.07 -29.73
CA ASP A 16 -4.91 14.69 -30.97
C ASP A 16 -6.31 14.11 -30.74
N SER A 17 -6.86 14.31 -29.54
CA SER A 17 -8.13 13.74 -29.13
C SER A 17 -9.34 14.48 -29.71
N LEU A 18 -10.41 13.73 -29.95
CA LEU A 18 -11.71 14.31 -30.28
C LEU A 18 -12.21 15.21 -29.12
N PRO A 19 -13.00 16.25 -29.42
CA PRO A 19 -13.52 17.13 -28.37
C PRO A 19 -14.41 16.35 -27.40
N THR A 20 -14.11 16.44 -26.11
CA THR A 20 -14.89 15.75 -25.05
C THR A 20 -16.25 16.40 -24.84
N PHE A 21 -16.45 17.63 -25.33
CA PHE A 21 -17.72 18.33 -25.31
C PHE A 21 -18.06 18.87 -26.70
N LEU A 22 -19.27 18.56 -27.17
CA LEU A 22 -19.80 18.99 -28.45
C LEU A 22 -21.26 19.40 -28.31
N ARG A 23 -21.53 20.67 -28.59
CA ARG A 23 -22.87 21.24 -28.74
C ARG A 23 -22.98 21.93 -30.09
N TYR A 24 -24.20 22.23 -30.53
CA TYR A 24 -24.48 22.94 -31.79
C TYR A 24 -23.66 24.23 -32.01
N SER A 25 -23.29 24.91 -30.93
CA SER A 25 -22.59 26.21 -30.97
C SER A 25 -21.25 26.21 -30.24
N SER A 26 -20.80 25.09 -29.67
CA SER A 26 -19.58 25.06 -28.85
C SER A 26 -18.90 23.70 -28.88
N ILE A 27 -17.57 23.75 -29.02
CA ILE A 27 -16.69 22.58 -29.05
C ILE A 27 -15.61 22.81 -28.01
N GLY A 28 -15.30 21.80 -27.19
CA GLY A 28 -14.25 21.94 -26.20
C GLY A 28 -13.74 20.63 -25.60
N TRP A 29 -12.68 20.75 -24.81
CA TRP A 29 -12.05 19.66 -24.06
C TRP A 29 -12.07 19.97 -22.55
N PRO A 30 -13.23 20.22 -21.93
CA PRO A 30 -13.29 20.56 -20.50
C PRO A 30 -12.96 19.36 -19.59
N GLU A 31 -12.95 18.14 -20.12
CA GLU A 31 -12.76 16.94 -19.32
C GLU A 31 -11.30 16.55 -19.24
N LEU A 32 -10.83 16.31 -18.01
CA LEU A 32 -9.43 16.10 -17.71
C LEU A 32 -9.27 14.79 -16.94
N THR A 33 -8.44 13.90 -17.47
CA THR A 33 -8.17 12.58 -16.90
C THR A 33 -6.78 12.59 -16.29
N LEU A 34 -6.73 12.41 -14.98
CA LEU A 34 -5.50 12.31 -14.21
C LEU A 34 -5.33 10.89 -13.68
N CYS A 35 -4.09 10.41 -13.64
CA CYS A 35 -3.74 9.17 -12.96
C CYS A 35 -2.51 9.37 -12.07
N SER A 36 -2.30 8.47 -11.11
CA SER A 36 -1.04 8.46 -10.37
C SER A 36 0.09 8.03 -11.30
N HIS A 37 1.31 8.50 -11.00
CA HIS A 37 2.51 8.08 -11.73
C HIS A 37 2.67 6.55 -11.78
N SER A 38 2.24 5.85 -10.73
CA SER A 38 2.22 4.38 -10.66
C SER A 38 1.27 3.69 -11.66
N LEU A 39 0.16 4.33 -12.03
CA LEU A 39 -0.76 3.81 -13.05
C LEU A 39 -0.28 4.19 -14.46
N PHE A 40 0.36 5.35 -14.62
CA PHE A 40 0.92 5.82 -15.88
C PHE A 40 1.95 4.85 -16.48
N ARG A 41 2.72 4.16 -15.63
CA ARG A 41 3.71 3.14 -16.04
C ARG A 41 3.12 1.96 -16.83
N TYR A 42 1.83 1.66 -16.65
CA TYR A 42 1.16 0.61 -17.40
C TYR A 42 0.71 1.08 -18.80
N SER A 43 1.14 2.28 -19.23
CA SER A 43 0.78 2.88 -20.51
C SER A 43 -0.72 2.79 -20.79
N PRO A 44 -1.56 3.39 -19.91
CA PRO A 44 -3.00 3.30 -20.04
C PRO A 44 -3.44 3.88 -21.40
N HIS A 45 -4.18 3.09 -22.17
CA HIS A 45 -4.81 3.58 -23.40
C HIS A 45 -5.92 4.55 -23.04
N TRP A 46 -5.95 5.69 -23.70
CA TRP A 46 -6.92 6.75 -23.46
C TRP A 46 -7.45 7.25 -24.81
N GLU A 47 -8.77 7.29 -24.97
CA GLU A 47 -9.40 7.82 -26.18
C GLU A 47 -10.78 8.40 -25.89
N VAL A 48 -11.24 9.26 -26.80
CA VAL A 48 -12.59 9.82 -26.79
C VAL A 48 -13.43 9.11 -27.83
N LEU A 49 -14.53 8.48 -27.41
CA LEU A 49 -15.42 7.70 -28.26
C LEU A 49 -16.40 8.60 -29.02
N ASP A 50 -16.56 8.37 -30.34
CA ASP A 50 -17.46 9.15 -31.21
C ASP A 50 -18.83 8.47 -31.46
N ASN A 51 -18.97 7.21 -31.08
CA ASN A 51 -20.09 6.35 -31.46
C ASN A 51 -21.32 6.42 -30.54
N LEU A 52 -21.23 7.06 -29.38
CA LEU A 52 -22.31 7.12 -28.38
C LEU A 52 -22.77 8.57 -28.18
N LYS A 53 -23.92 8.93 -28.77
CA LYS A 53 -24.42 10.32 -28.87
C LYS A 53 -25.67 10.59 -28.02
N ASN A 54 -25.64 10.21 -26.76
CA ASN A 54 -26.77 10.42 -25.83
C ASN A 54 -26.58 11.66 -24.92
N SER A 55 -25.51 12.44 -25.13
CA SER A 55 -25.13 13.59 -24.32
C SER A 55 -24.34 14.61 -25.17
N ASP A 56 -24.33 15.87 -24.74
CA ASP A 56 -23.45 16.91 -25.27
C ASP A 56 -21.96 16.64 -24.89
N HIS A 57 -21.71 15.69 -23.99
CA HIS A 57 -20.39 15.18 -23.64
C HIS A 57 -20.10 13.84 -24.32
N ARG A 58 -18.89 13.69 -24.89
CA ARG A 58 -18.40 12.43 -25.45
C ARG A 58 -17.83 11.55 -24.36
N TYR A 59 -17.95 10.23 -24.54
CA TYR A 59 -17.42 9.28 -23.58
C TYR A 59 -15.91 9.16 -23.70
N ILE A 60 -15.22 9.14 -22.57
CA ILE A 60 -13.78 8.83 -22.48
C ILE A 60 -13.64 7.35 -22.15
N LEU A 61 -12.89 6.61 -22.98
CA LEU A 61 -12.47 5.25 -22.70
C LEU A 61 -11.05 5.26 -22.14
N ILE A 62 -10.85 4.51 -21.06
CA ILE A 62 -9.54 4.28 -20.45
C ILE A 62 -9.36 2.78 -20.30
N SER A 63 -8.31 2.22 -20.89
CA SER A 63 -7.95 0.81 -20.74
C SER A 63 -6.58 0.71 -20.08
N ILE A 64 -6.48 -0.12 -19.04
CA ILE A 64 -5.24 -0.30 -18.29
C ILE A 64 -4.94 -1.79 -18.24
N ASP A 65 -3.87 -2.20 -18.92
CA ASP A 65 -3.40 -3.58 -18.88
C ASP A 65 -2.61 -3.80 -17.59
N THR A 66 -3.32 -4.21 -16.54
CA THR A 66 -2.66 -4.65 -15.31
C THR A 66 -2.30 -6.13 -15.43
N PRO A 67 -1.04 -6.54 -15.23
CA PRO A 67 -0.74 -7.94 -15.04
C PRO A 67 -1.54 -8.44 -13.83
N LYS A 68 -2.31 -9.53 -14.01
CA LYS A 68 -2.99 -10.23 -12.91
C LYS A 68 -1.95 -10.91 -12.03
N GLU A 69 -1.20 -10.13 -11.26
CA GLU A 69 -0.34 -10.68 -10.24
C GLU A 69 -1.19 -10.96 -9.01
N ASN A 70 -1.50 -12.24 -8.81
CA ASN A 70 -1.92 -12.72 -7.51
C ASN A 70 -0.74 -12.52 -6.54
N TYR A 71 -0.70 -11.38 -5.86
CA TYR A 71 0.32 -11.07 -4.85
C TYR A 71 0.20 -12.07 -3.69
N HIS A 72 0.91 -13.20 -3.80
CA HIS A 72 1.02 -14.18 -2.73
C HIS A 72 2.16 -13.77 -1.81
N TYR A 73 1.89 -13.68 -0.50
CA TYR A 73 2.93 -13.36 0.46
C TYR A 73 3.90 -14.55 0.58
N ILE A 74 5.15 -14.36 0.18
CA ILE A 74 6.20 -15.37 0.35
C ILE A 74 6.75 -15.24 1.77
N ARG A 75 6.56 -16.28 2.59
CA ARG A 75 7.05 -16.39 3.98
C ARG A 75 8.13 -17.47 4.06
N TYR A 76 9.27 -17.20 4.69
CA TYR A 76 10.25 -18.25 5.01
C TYR A 76 9.71 -19.19 6.10
N LYS A 77 9.95 -20.49 5.94
CA LYS A 77 9.66 -21.52 6.95
C LYS A 77 10.84 -21.60 7.91
N ILE A 78 10.82 -20.73 8.92
CA ILE A 78 11.96 -20.53 9.81
C ILE A 78 12.00 -21.59 10.91
N LEU A 79 10.85 -21.99 11.47
CA LEU A 79 10.79 -22.98 12.56
C LEU A 79 11.38 -24.34 12.19
N ASP A 80 11.18 -24.77 10.93
CA ASP A 80 11.67 -26.07 10.41
C ASP A 80 12.91 -25.87 9.52
N GLY A 81 13.62 -24.76 9.72
CA GLY A 81 14.66 -24.27 8.83
C GLY A 81 16.05 -24.83 9.12
N ASN A 82 16.94 -24.79 8.13
CA ASN A 82 18.35 -25.13 8.36
C ASN A 82 19.09 -23.92 8.95
N HIS A 83 18.95 -23.72 10.26
CA HIS A 83 19.58 -22.62 10.99
C HIS A 83 21.11 -22.69 10.95
N HIS A 84 21.70 -23.89 10.96
CA HIS A 84 23.15 -24.06 10.87
C HIS A 84 23.72 -23.46 9.58
N LYS A 85 23.11 -23.80 8.43
CA LYS A 85 23.51 -23.28 7.12
C LYS A 85 23.33 -21.76 7.01
N PHE A 86 22.32 -21.22 7.69
CA PHE A 86 22.11 -19.78 7.78
C PHE A 86 23.28 -19.11 8.52
N LEU A 87 23.66 -19.65 9.68
CA LEU A 87 24.78 -19.14 10.48
C LEU A 87 26.11 -19.22 9.72
N GLU A 88 26.44 -20.34 9.09
CA GLU A 88 27.65 -20.48 8.27
C GLU A 88 27.69 -19.42 7.16
N THR A 89 26.58 -19.23 6.44
CA THR A 89 26.53 -18.27 5.32
C THR A 89 26.71 -16.83 5.81
N LEU A 90 26.21 -16.52 7.00
CA LEU A 90 26.31 -15.19 7.59
C LEU A 90 27.70 -14.94 8.18
N GLN A 91 28.30 -15.94 8.85
CA GLN A 91 29.65 -15.90 9.40
C GLN A 91 30.72 -15.62 8.34
N ILE A 92 30.59 -16.19 7.13
CA ILE A 92 31.52 -15.92 6.02
C ILE A 92 31.67 -14.41 5.73
N ASN A 93 30.59 -13.65 5.90
CA ASN A 93 30.56 -12.22 5.59
C ASN A 93 30.70 -11.33 6.83
N ALA A 94 30.68 -11.89 8.05
CA ALA A 94 30.62 -11.14 9.30
C ALA A 94 31.83 -10.19 9.46
N LEU A 95 33.05 -10.72 9.30
CA LEU A 95 34.28 -9.94 9.42
C LEU A 95 34.34 -8.79 8.38
N SER A 96 33.85 -9.04 7.17
CA SER A 96 33.80 -8.01 6.13
C SER A 96 32.84 -6.88 6.51
N ILE A 97 31.67 -7.21 7.04
CA ILE A 97 30.66 -6.24 7.44
C ILE A 97 31.13 -5.46 8.68
N GLU A 98 31.75 -6.11 9.66
CA GLU A 98 32.31 -5.43 10.83
C GLU A 98 33.34 -4.38 10.42
N ASN A 99 34.25 -4.72 9.50
CA ASN A 99 35.22 -3.78 8.98
C ASN A 99 34.59 -2.61 8.20
N GLU A 100 33.51 -2.87 7.46
CA GLU A 100 32.73 -1.83 6.77
C GLU A 100 32.06 -0.88 7.77
N ILE A 101 31.50 -1.41 8.86
CA ILE A 101 30.90 -0.62 9.95
C ILE A 101 31.96 0.27 10.60
N SER A 102 33.13 -0.28 10.95
CA SER A 102 34.21 0.50 11.57
C SER A 102 34.77 1.61 10.67
N ARG A 103 34.64 1.46 9.34
CA ARG A 103 35.07 2.46 8.35
C ARG A 103 34.01 3.52 8.05
N ALA A 104 32.75 3.32 8.45
CA ALA A 104 31.68 4.25 8.19
C ALA A 104 31.77 5.46 9.14
N LEU A 105 32.23 6.61 8.62
CA LEU A 105 32.37 7.86 9.37
C LEU A 105 31.19 8.83 9.18
N SER A 106 30.22 8.47 8.33
CA SER A 106 29.07 9.31 7.99
C SER A 106 27.77 8.51 8.04
N THR A 107 26.65 9.21 8.20
CA THR A 107 25.30 8.62 8.16
C THR A 107 25.03 7.93 6.83
N ALA A 108 25.39 8.54 5.72
CA ALA A 108 25.28 7.94 4.38
C ALA A 108 26.14 6.67 4.22
N GLY A 109 27.33 6.65 4.86
CA GLY A 109 28.17 5.45 4.93
C GLY A 109 27.47 4.33 5.71
N LEU A 110 26.89 4.63 6.87
CA LEU A 110 26.14 3.67 7.67
C LEU A 110 24.90 3.12 6.95
N ASP A 111 24.17 3.95 6.22
CA ASP A 111 23.02 3.51 5.41
C ASP A 111 23.47 2.51 4.33
N THR A 112 24.60 2.79 3.69
CA THR A 112 25.19 1.89 2.67
C THR A 112 25.56 0.54 3.28
N VAL A 113 26.22 0.55 4.45
CA VAL A 113 26.59 -0.68 5.17
C VAL A 113 25.35 -1.45 5.62
N THR A 114 24.30 -0.76 6.04
CA THR A 114 23.02 -1.38 6.42
C THR A 114 22.36 -2.09 5.23
N ILE A 115 22.39 -1.48 4.04
CA ILE A 115 21.90 -2.10 2.81
C ILE A 115 22.72 -3.36 2.47
N ILE A 116 24.05 -3.30 2.62
CA ILE A 116 24.94 -4.45 2.39
C ILE A 116 24.60 -5.59 3.36
N LEU A 117 24.49 -5.30 4.65
CA LEU A 117 24.11 -6.27 5.69
C LEU A 117 22.74 -6.90 5.36
N GLN A 118 21.76 -6.10 4.99
CA GLN A 118 20.42 -6.58 4.64
C GLN A 118 20.47 -7.54 3.44
N LYS A 119 21.25 -7.22 2.39
CA LYS A 119 21.44 -8.10 1.22
C LYS A 119 22.07 -9.43 1.63
N VAL A 120 23.11 -9.41 2.47
CA VAL A 120 23.77 -10.62 2.96
C VAL A 120 22.79 -11.50 3.74
N ILE A 121 21.99 -10.91 4.61
CA ILE A 121 20.95 -11.63 5.36
C ILE A 121 19.94 -12.27 4.39
N ILE A 122 19.44 -11.54 3.40
CA ILE A 122 18.48 -12.07 2.42
C ILE A 122 19.07 -13.26 1.64
N VAL A 123 20.33 -13.17 1.21
CA VAL A 123 21.03 -14.27 0.53
C VAL A 123 21.16 -15.49 1.45
N ALA A 124 21.54 -15.29 2.72
CA ALA A 124 21.61 -16.36 3.70
C ALA A 124 20.24 -17.02 3.93
N TYR A 125 19.17 -16.21 3.99
CA TYR A 125 17.80 -16.70 4.11
C TYR A 125 17.40 -17.60 2.92
N ASN A 126 17.63 -17.14 1.70
CA ASN A 126 17.29 -17.87 0.48
C ASN A 126 18.01 -19.22 0.38
N LYS A 127 19.24 -19.31 0.87
CA LYS A 127 20.04 -20.56 0.87
C LYS A 127 19.60 -21.56 1.94
N SER A 128 18.95 -21.09 3.00
CA SER A 128 18.78 -21.83 4.26
C SER A 128 17.33 -22.19 4.56
N PHE A 129 16.37 -21.40 4.08
CA PHE A 129 14.95 -21.57 4.40
C PHE A 129 14.10 -21.74 3.15
N LYS A 130 13.23 -22.75 3.16
CA LYS A 130 12.18 -22.89 2.14
C LYS A 130 11.14 -21.80 2.30
N THR A 131 10.57 -21.33 1.20
CA THR A 131 9.50 -20.35 1.22
C THR A 131 8.11 -21.02 1.12
N LYS A 132 7.08 -20.35 1.65
CA LYS A 132 5.67 -20.73 1.48
C LYS A 132 4.86 -19.52 1.01
N LYS A 133 3.95 -19.75 0.06
CA LYS A 133 2.94 -18.77 -0.33
C LYS A 133 1.85 -18.73 0.73
N GLN A 134 1.66 -17.57 1.35
CA GLN A 134 0.56 -17.31 2.26
C GLN A 134 -0.52 -16.59 1.46
N SER A 135 -1.69 -17.22 1.38
CA SER A 135 -2.88 -16.62 0.81
C SER A 135 -3.24 -15.35 1.57
N LEU A 136 -3.52 -14.26 0.85
CA LEU A 136 -4.16 -13.09 1.44
C LEU A 136 -5.48 -13.54 2.10
N ILE A 137 -5.77 -12.95 3.26
CA ILE A 137 -7.10 -13.12 3.86
C ILE A 137 -8.03 -12.27 3.00
N ASN A 138 -8.79 -12.91 2.12
CA ASN A 138 -9.79 -12.23 1.31
C ASN A 138 -10.78 -11.56 2.25
N ILE A 139 -10.80 -10.22 2.22
CA ILE A 139 -11.89 -9.46 2.79
C ILE A 139 -13.14 -9.87 1.99
N PRO A 140 -14.30 -10.14 2.63
CA PRO A 140 -15.53 -10.39 1.89
C PRO A 140 -15.74 -9.32 0.84
N ASN A 141 -15.89 -9.76 -0.41
CA ASN A 141 -16.54 -8.92 -1.38
C ASN A 141 -18.04 -8.89 -1.03
N TRP A 142 -18.46 -7.86 -0.30
CA TRP A 142 -19.87 -7.58 -0.01
C TRP A 142 -20.52 -6.75 -1.14
N TRP A 143 -19.73 -6.31 -2.13
CA TRP A 143 -20.23 -5.64 -3.31
C TRP A 143 -20.84 -6.66 -4.27
N THR A 144 -22.00 -6.32 -4.83
CA THR A 144 -22.78 -7.20 -5.71
C THR A 144 -23.22 -6.43 -6.95
N ASP A 145 -23.51 -7.13 -8.05
CA ASP A 145 -23.98 -6.52 -9.30
C ASP A 145 -25.27 -5.71 -9.10
N ASN A 146 -26.11 -6.12 -8.14
CA ASN A 146 -27.30 -5.37 -7.74
C ASN A 146 -26.95 -4.02 -7.11
N LEU A 147 -25.92 -3.95 -6.27
CA LEU A 147 -25.44 -2.68 -5.70
C LEU A 147 -24.80 -1.79 -6.76
N GLU A 148 -24.08 -2.36 -7.73
CA GLU A 148 -23.53 -1.61 -8.86
C GLU A 148 -24.65 -1.04 -9.73
N THR A 149 -25.68 -1.85 -10.01
CA THR A 149 -26.87 -1.44 -10.77
C THR A 149 -27.63 -0.32 -10.04
N ASP A 150 -27.84 -0.44 -8.72
CA ASP A 150 -28.50 0.60 -7.92
C ASP A 150 -27.69 1.90 -7.86
N LYS A 151 -26.36 1.80 -7.76
CA LYS A 151 -25.45 2.96 -7.83
C LYS A 151 -25.57 3.65 -9.19
N ASN A 152 -25.54 2.90 -10.28
CA ASN A 152 -25.66 3.44 -11.64
C ASN A 152 -27.03 4.10 -11.87
N LYS A 153 -28.12 3.54 -11.35
CA LYS A 153 -29.45 4.17 -11.36
C LYS A 153 -29.47 5.51 -10.62
N ILE A 154 -28.81 5.60 -9.46
CA ILE A 154 -28.71 6.86 -8.71
C ILE A 154 -27.88 7.90 -9.45
N LEU A 155 -26.77 7.48 -10.09
CA LEU A 155 -25.95 8.38 -10.91
C LEU A 155 -26.74 8.90 -12.12
N ALA A 156 -27.45 8.03 -12.84
CA ALA A 156 -28.32 8.42 -13.96
C ALA A 156 -29.42 9.41 -13.52
N LEU A 157 -30.06 9.16 -12.36
CA LEU A 157 -31.05 10.08 -11.81
C LEU A 157 -30.44 11.44 -11.42
N LYS A 158 -29.19 11.47 -10.92
CA LYS A 158 -28.50 12.72 -10.61
C LYS A 158 -28.15 13.52 -11.88
N SER A 159 -27.74 12.83 -12.94
CA SER A 159 -27.44 13.48 -14.23
C SER A 159 -28.70 14.05 -14.92
N GLY A 160 -29.89 13.47 -14.69
CA GLY A 160 -31.16 13.97 -15.26
C GLY A 160 -31.80 15.16 -14.52
N ILE A 161 -31.27 15.58 -13.37
CA ILE A 161 -31.84 16.66 -12.54
C ILE A 161 -31.67 18.06 -13.15
N GLY A 162 -30.75 18.22 -14.11
CA GLY A 162 -30.48 19.51 -14.76
C GLY A 162 -31.57 20.03 -15.70
N ILE A 163 -32.58 19.22 -16.06
CA ILE A 163 -33.55 19.58 -17.11
C ILE A 163 -34.92 19.99 -16.54
N ASN A 164 -35.35 19.48 -15.38
CA ASN A 164 -36.66 19.80 -14.79
C ASN A 164 -36.55 19.93 -13.26
N GLY A 165 -36.23 21.14 -12.81
CA GLY A 165 -36.06 21.47 -11.40
C GLY A 165 -37.37 21.51 -10.63
N HIS A 166 -37.99 20.37 -10.31
CA HIS A 166 -39.11 20.33 -9.35
C HIS A 166 -39.22 19.08 -8.47
N ASN A 167 -38.29 18.11 -8.51
CA ASN A 167 -38.41 16.89 -7.67
C ASN A 167 -37.11 16.40 -7.01
N MET A 168 -36.46 17.27 -6.23
CA MET A 168 -35.29 16.96 -5.38
C MET A 168 -35.54 15.88 -4.30
N LYS A 169 -36.81 15.55 -3.98
CA LYS A 169 -37.14 14.55 -2.94
C LYS A 169 -36.85 13.10 -3.38
N THR A 170 -36.96 12.77 -4.66
CA THR A 170 -36.84 11.38 -5.15
C THR A 170 -35.41 10.82 -5.19
N PRO A 171 -34.36 11.58 -5.56
CA PRO A 171 -32.98 11.08 -5.59
C PRO A 171 -32.39 10.95 -4.18
N LEU A 172 -32.75 11.88 -3.27
CA LEU A 172 -32.28 11.85 -1.88
C LEU A 172 -32.83 10.62 -1.14
N GLN A 173 -34.13 10.35 -1.30
CA GLN A 173 -34.78 9.15 -0.74
C GLN A 173 -34.22 7.85 -1.32
N ARG A 174 -33.97 7.79 -2.64
CA ARG A 174 -33.33 6.61 -3.27
C ARG A 174 -31.90 6.42 -2.80
N ASN A 175 -31.13 7.50 -2.61
CA ASN A 175 -29.78 7.44 -2.05
C ASN A 175 -29.79 6.94 -0.60
N GLN A 176 -30.79 7.34 0.20
CA GLN A 176 -30.96 6.82 1.57
C GLN A 176 -31.28 5.32 1.56
N LYS A 177 -32.17 4.86 0.67
CA LYS A 177 -32.45 3.43 0.47
C LYS A 177 -31.21 2.65 0.03
N PHE A 178 -30.41 3.20 -0.87
CA PHE A 178 -29.15 2.59 -1.31
C PHE A 178 -28.14 2.48 -0.17
N LYS A 179 -27.98 3.52 0.67
CA LYS A 179 -27.13 3.46 1.87
C LYS A 179 -27.58 2.34 2.84
N LEU A 180 -28.89 2.15 3.01
CA LEU A 180 -29.44 1.05 3.81
C LEU A 180 -29.14 -0.32 3.17
N HIS A 181 -29.28 -0.44 1.86
CA HIS A 181 -28.94 -1.64 1.10
C HIS A 181 -27.46 -2.00 1.24
N VAL A 182 -26.56 -1.02 1.12
CA VAL A 182 -25.12 -1.18 1.37
C VAL A 182 -24.85 -1.65 2.81
N LYS A 183 -25.51 -1.06 3.81
CA LYS A 183 -25.36 -1.45 5.21
C LYS A 183 -25.83 -2.89 5.45
N SER A 184 -26.95 -3.28 4.83
CA SER A 184 -27.49 -4.64 4.89
C SER A 184 -26.57 -5.65 4.20
N ALA A 185 -26.04 -5.32 3.02
CA ALA A 185 -25.09 -6.16 2.28
C ALA A 185 -23.78 -6.37 3.06
N LYS A 186 -23.24 -5.30 3.68
CA LYS A 186 -22.09 -5.40 4.59
C LYS A 186 -22.38 -6.31 5.77
N GLY A 187 -23.53 -6.13 6.42
CA GLY A 187 -23.93 -6.92 7.60
C GLY A 187 -24.15 -8.40 7.28
N SER A 188 -24.84 -8.69 6.17
CA SER A 188 -25.08 -10.07 5.71
C SER A 188 -23.79 -10.75 5.22
N GLY A 189 -22.94 -10.03 4.48
CA GLY A 189 -21.63 -10.52 4.07
C GLY A 189 -20.74 -10.89 5.26
N TRP A 190 -20.69 -10.03 6.29
CA TRP A 190 -19.98 -10.33 7.53
C TRP A 190 -20.61 -11.49 8.31
N ARG A 191 -21.94 -11.53 8.42
CA ARG A 191 -22.66 -12.62 9.09
C ARG A 191 -22.36 -13.97 8.44
N LYS A 192 -22.37 -14.04 7.11
CA LYS A 192 -22.04 -15.25 6.35
C LYS A 192 -20.64 -15.74 6.66
N ILE A 193 -19.67 -14.84 6.75
CA ILE A 193 -18.29 -15.21 7.11
C ILE A 193 -18.20 -15.76 8.52
N CYS A 194 -18.80 -15.07 9.50
CA CYS A 194 -18.74 -15.51 10.89
C CYS A 194 -19.43 -16.86 11.08
N THR A 195 -20.54 -17.10 10.39
CA THR A 195 -21.30 -18.36 10.46
C THR A 195 -20.63 -19.52 9.72
N THR A 196 -19.86 -19.27 8.66
CA THR A 196 -19.14 -20.32 7.92
C THR A 196 -17.82 -20.72 8.61
N ALA A 197 -17.39 -19.97 9.63
CA ALA A 197 -16.09 -20.20 10.24
C ALA A 197 -16.13 -21.29 11.31
N SER A 198 -15.23 -22.26 11.18
CA SER A 198 -15.09 -23.36 12.13
C SER A 198 -14.43 -22.96 13.47
N ASN A 199 -13.56 -21.95 13.45
CA ASN A 199 -12.87 -21.45 14.64
C ASN A 199 -13.38 -20.03 14.98
N PRO A 200 -13.96 -19.80 16.18
CA PRO A 200 -14.46 -18.48 16.64
C PRO A 200 -13.40 -17.36 16.62
N TYR A 201 -12.11 -17.70 16.73
CA TYR A 201 -10.98 -16.76 16.68
C TYR A 201 -10.18 -16.86 15.36
N GLY A 202 -10.84 -17.37 14.31
CA GLY A 202 -10.25 -17.62 13.00
C GLY A 202 -9.97 -16.37 12.17
N LYS A 203 -9.90 -16.55 10.84
CA LYS A 203 -9.56 -15.47 9.88
C LYS A 203 -10.51 -14.26 9.97
N HIS A 204 -11.78 -14.50 10.25
CA HIS A 204 -12.82 -13.47 10.35
C HIS A 204 -12.65 -12.57 11.59
N TYR A 205 -12.33 -13.17 12.74
CA TYR A 205 -12.00 -12.45 13.97
C TYR A 205 -10.78 -11.56 13.74
N LYS A 206 -9.69 -12.12 13.16
CA LYS A 206 -8.48 -11.35 12.84
C LYS A 206 -8.74 -10.20 11.85
N ALA A 207 -9.68 -10.38 10.92
CA ALA A 207 -10.08 -9.36 9.95
C ALA A 207 -10.85 -8.19 10.58
N ALA A 208 -11.73 -8.47 11.55
CA ALA A 208 -12.51 -7.44 12.24
C ALA A 208 -11.62 -6.44 13.01
N PHE A 209 -10.54 -6.93 13.65
CA PHE A 209 -9.63 -6.10 14.44
C PHE A 209 -8.46 -5.50 13.62
N ARG A 210 -8.52 -5.52 12.29
CA ARG A 210 -7.44 -5.09 11.37
C ARG A 210 -6.08 -5.75 11.63
N LYS A 211 -6.01 -6.81 12.43
CA LYS A 211 -4.83 -7.70 12.59
C LYS A 211 -4.55 -8.52 11.32
N THR A 212 -5.36 -8.33 10.27
CA THR A 212 -5.14 -8.88 8.93
C THR A 212 -4.09 -8.15 8.13
N ILE A 213 -3.79 -6.88 8.43
CA ILE A 213 -2.68 -6.16 7.82
C ILE A 213 -1.45 -6.51 8.62
N PHE A 214 -0.68 -7.49 8.15
CA PHE A 214 0.62 -7.74 8.74
C PHE A 214 1.49 -6.50 8.52
N SER A 215 2.41 -6.21 9.46
CA SER A 215 3.35 -5.09 9.30
C SER A 215 4.08 -5.14 7.94
N THR A 216 4.38 -6.35 7.48
CA THR A 216 4.95 -6.69 6.17
C THR A 216 4.03 -6.44 4.95
N GLN A 217 2.78 -6.04 5.15
CA GLN A 217 1.79 -5.70 4.10
C GLN A 217 1.51 -4.21 4.01
N ILE A 218 1.99 -3.41 4.98
CA ILE A 218 1.89 -1.95 4.94
C ILE A 218 2.55 -1.41 3.66
N PRO A 219 3.75 -1.87 3.24
CA PRO A 219 4.40 -1.33 2.05
C PRO A 219 3.68 -1.69 0.73
N LEU A 220 3.11 -2.89 0.64
CA LEU A 220 2.32 -3.35 -0.53
C LEU A 220 0.99 -2.58 -0.71
N ARG A 221 0.54 -1.89 0.33
CA ARG A 221 -0.67 -1.06 0.29
C ARG A 221 -0.40 0.33 -0.29
N PHE A 222 0.84 0.80 -0.20
CA PHE A 222 1.27 2.09 -0.73
C PHE A 222 1.98 1.93 -2.10
N TYR A 223 2.64 0.79 -2.36
CA TYR A 223 3.31 0.46 -3.62
C TYR A 223 3.01 -0.96 -4.07
N LYS A 224 2.69 -1.16 -5.36
CA LYS A 224 2.61 -2.50 -5.97
C LYS A 224 3.99 -3.07 -6.34
N ASP A 225 5.00 -2.22 -6.46
CA ASP A 225 6.40 -2.62 -6.68
C ASP A 225 7.35 -1.60 -6.01
N PRO A 226 8.07 -1.97 -4.93
CA PRO A 226 8.93 -1.07 -4.18
C PRO A 226 10.33 -0.99 -4.80
N GLU A 227 10.59 0.04 -5.60
CA GLU A 227 11.98 0.43 -5.87
C GLU A 227 12.37 1.54 -4.88
N GLY A 228 13.38 1.28 -4.05
CA GLY A 228 13.87 2.22 -3.04
C GLY A 228 14.36 1.55 -1.75
N SER A 229 15.07 2.32 -0.91
CA SER A 229 15.54 1.88 0.41
C SER A 229 14.39 1.87 1.44
N LEU A 230 14.61 1.21 2.59
CA LEU A 230 13.68 1.25 3.73
C LEU A 230 13.39 2.69 4.19
N HIS A 231 14.36 3.59 4.05
CA HIS A 231 14.24 4.99 4.41
C HIS A 231 13.22 5.71 3.51
N ASP A 232 13.31 5.51 2.19
CA ASP A 232 12.43 6.16 1.21
C ASP A 232 10.96 5.79 1.44
N MET A 233 10.73 4.54 1.86
CA MET A 233 9.41 4.01 2.15
C MET A 233 8.86 4.46 3.48
N ALA A 234 9.68 4.49 4.53
CA ALA A 234 9.28 5.05 5.81
C ALA A 234 8.90 6.52 5.65
N LYS A 235 9.72 7.28 4.91
CA LYS A 235 9.46 8.68 4.57
C LYS A 235 8.15 8.85 3.80
N HIS A 236 7.95 8.06 2.75
CA HIS A 236 6.72 8.13 1.94
C HIS A 236 5.45 7.74 2.71
N VAL A 237 5.54 6.75 3.62
CA VAL A 237 4.41 6.38 4.49
C VAL A 237 4.10 7.50 5.47
N LEU A 238 5.13 8.13 6.05
CA LEU A 238 4.99 9.24 6.98
C LEU A 238 4.36 10.47 6.29
N GLU A 239 4.87 10.88 5.12
CA GLU A 239 4.35 12.00 4.33
C GLU A 239 2.87 11.82 3.91
N ARG A 240 2.40 10.59 3.82
CA ARG A 240 1.05 10.27 3.33
C ARG A 240 0.04 10.00 4.44
N LEU A 241 0.53 9.66 5.63
CA LEU A 241 -0.29 9.46 6.82
C LEU A 241 -0.36 10.70 7.72
N TYR A 242 0.65 11.56 7.61
CA TYR A 242 0.78 12.77 8.40
C TYR A 242 1.09 13.93 7.46
N ASP A 243 0.30 15.00 7.52
CA ASP A 243 0.68 16.25 6.86
C ASP A 243 1.98 16.73 7.51
N PRO A 244 3.03 17.07 6.74
CA PRO A 244 4.19 17.73 7.31
C PRO A 244 3.71 19.04 7.96
N PRO A 245 4.13 19.34 9.20
CA PRO A 245 3.72 20.59 9.84
C PRO A 245 4.11 21.77 8.95
N GLU A 246 3.21 22.76 8.82
CA GLU A 246 3.38 23.95 7.98
C GLU A 246 4.61 24.81 8.35
N ASP A 247 5.27 24.49 9.45
CA ASP A 247 6.37 25.25 10.01
C ASP A 247 7.57 24.34 10.34
N PRO A 248 8.71 24.43 9.62
CA PRO A 248 9.93 23.69 9.94
C PRO A 248 10.58 24.16 11.26
N THR A 249 10.11 25.28 11.81
CA THR A 249 10.79 26.04 12.86
C THR A 249 10.60 25.46 14.27
N ILE A 250 9.73 24.47 14.46
CA ILE A 250 9.48 23.88 15.80
C ILE A 250 10.46 22.73 16.12
N TYR A 251 11.13 22.14 15.13
CA TYR A 251 12.14 21.09 15.39
C TYR A 251 13.57 21.61 15.57
N THR A 252 13.81 22.90 15.35
CA THR A 252 15.11 23.52 15.58
C THR A 252 15.23 24.03 17.02
N ALA A 253 15.43 23.11 17.96
CA ALA A 253 16.26 23.27 19.16
C ALA A 253 15.94 22.16 20.17
N PHE A 254 16.29 20.92 19.86
CA PHE A 254 16.88 20.14 20.94
C PHE A 254 18.27 20.72 21.15
N PRO A 255 18.65 21.13 22.37
CA PRO A 255 20.04 21.43 22.65
C PRO A 255 20.81 20.19 22.22
N ILE A 256 21.77 20.35 21.32
CA ILE A 256 22.87 19.39 21.15
C ILE A 256 23.68 19.51 22.45
N SER A 257 23.09 19.09 23.56
CA SER A 257 23.83 18.53 24.67
C SER A 257 24.64 17.44 24.02
N LEU A 258 25.97 17.58 24.02
CA LEU A 258 26.90 16.53 23.64
C LEU A 258 26.30 15.19 24.05
N CYS A 259 25.89 14.41 23.06
CA CYS A 259 25.23 13.14 23.26
C CYS A 259 26.30 12.17 23.74
N THR A 260 26.69 12.28 25.01
CA THR A 260 27.36 11.23 25.76
C THR A 260 26.31 10.22 26.20
N ASN A 261 25.36 9.88 25.30
CA ASN A 261 24.53 8.71 25.54
C ASN A 261 25.51 7.54 25.66
N PRO A 262 25.47 6.79 26.77
CA PRO A 262 26.32 5.62 26.89
C PRO A 262 26.05 4.70 25.70
N PHE A 263 27.11 4.18 25.10
CA PHE A 263 26.99 3.08 24.14
C PHE A 263 26.08 2.01 24.75
N PHE A 264 25.13 1.51 23.97
CA PHE A 264 24.24 0.44 24.42
C PHE A 264 25.08 -0.69 25.01
N ASN A 265 24.81 -1.04 26.27
CA ASN A 265 25.56 -2.10 26.91
C ASN A 265 25.06 -3.46 26.40
N ASN A 266 25.92 -4.50 26.44
CA ASN A 266 25.54 -5.84 25.95
C ASN A 266 24.29 -6.40 26.63
N GLN A 267 24.04 -6.10 27.91
CA GLN A 267 22.83 -6.49 28.64
C GLN A 267 21.59 -5.76 28.13
N GLU A 268 21.69 -4.47 27.76
CA GLU A 268 20.59 -3.72 27.14
C GLU A 268 20.23 -4.28 25.78
N ILE A 269 21.24 -4.57 24.95
CA ILE A 269 21.05 -5.23 23.64
C ILE A 269 20.42 -6.61 23.83
N SER A 270 20.91 -7.38 24.79
CA SER A 270 20.36 -8.69 25.15
C SER A 270 18.90 -8.60 25.58
N LEU A 271 18.57 -7.61 26.42
CA LEU A 271 17.22 -7.37 26.89
C LEU A 271 16.30 -7.00 25.74
N VAL A 272 16.72 -6.10 24.84
CA VAL A 272 15.94 -5.73 23.66
C VAL A 272 15.68 -6.94 22.78
N ILE A 273 16.71 -7.72 22.44
CA ILE A 273 16.57 -8.91 21.58
C ILE A 273 15.63 -9.94 22.23
N ARG A 274 15.74 -10.16 23.55
CA ARG A 274 14.88 -11.10 24.28
C ARG A 274 13.40 -10.68 24.23
N HIS A 275 13.13 -9.39 24.40
CA HIS A 275 11.78 -8.83 24.44
C HIS A 275 11.22 -8.45 23.06
N LEU A 276 11.96 -8.68 21.96
CA LEU A 276 11.42 -8.49 20.62
C LEU A 276 10.14 -9.31 20.43
N PRO A 277 9.06 -8.69 19.89
CA PRO A 277 7.81 -9.40 19.66
C PRO A 277 8.02 -10.52 18.65
N GLU A 278 7.34 -11.65 18.86
CA GLU A 278 7.35 -12.75 17.91
C GLU A 278 6.66 -12.34 16.62
N GLY A 279 7.40 -12.42 15.50
CA GLY A 279 6.88 -11.95 14.21
C GLY A 279 7.98 -11.58 13.23
N ASN A 280 7.55 -11.08 12.07
CA ASN A 280 8.45 -10.54 11.07
C ASN A 280 8.57 -9.03 11.25
N ALA A 281 9.75 -8.49 11.02
CA ALA A 281 10.00 -7.06 11.00
C ALA A 281 9.05 -6.35 9.99
N PRO A 282 8.71 -5.07 10.21
CA PRO A 282 7.84 -4.29 9.32
C PRO A 282 8.35 -4.13 7.88
N GLY A 283 9.63 -4.43 7.62
CA GLY A 283 10.32 -4.17 6.35
C GLY A 283 10.14 -5.24 5.26
N TYR A 284 10.63 -4.93 4.05
CA TYR A 284 10.59 -5.82 2.88
C TYR A 284 11.56 -6.99 2.95
N ASP A 285 12.60 -6.87 3.76
CA ASP A 285 13.55 -7.93 4.11
C ASP A 285 12.88 -9.12 4.80
N ARG A 286 11.69 -8.94 5.39
CA ARG A 286 10.85 -10.01 5.94
C ARG A 286 11.59 -10.87 6.97
N ILE A 287 12.60 -10.29 7.63
CA ILE A 287 13.41 -10.94 8.65
C ILE A 287 12.52 -11.23 9.86
N ASN A 288 12.57 -12.46 10.34
CA ASN A 288 11.85 -12.83 11.55
C ASN A 288 12.69 -12.51 12.78
N ASN A 289 12.07 -11.85 13.75
CA ASN A 289 12.71 -11.48 15.01
C ASN A 289 13.22 -12.71 15.77
N LEU A 290 12.66 -13.90 15.53
CA LEU A 290 13.14 -15.16 16.10
C LEU A 290 14.60 -15.45 15.73
N ILE A 291 15.06 -15.05 14.54
CA ILE A 291 16.45 -15.29 14.15
C ILE A 291 17.42 -14.44 14.95
N LEU A 292 17.07 -13.21 15.32
CA LEU A 292 17.88 -12.40 16.23
C LEU A 292 17.98 -13.06 17.61
N LYS A 293 16.89 -13.69 18.08
CA LYS A 293 16.90 -14.46 19.33
C LYS A 293 17.75 -15.73 19.25
N ILE A 294 17.82 -16.39 18.09
CA ILE A 294 18.67 -17.58 17.86
C ILE A 294 20.15 -17.19 17.76
N LEU A 295 20.45 -16.09 17.07
CA LEU A 295 21.81 -15.58 16.90
C LEU A 295 22.45 -15.08 18.21
N HIS A 296 21.62 -14.63 19.14
CA HIS A 296 22.04 -14.04 20.41
C HIS A 296 22.10 -15.07 21.57
N GLN A 297 21.84 -16.35 21.33
CA GLN A 297 22.10 -17.39 22.34
C GLN A 297 23.60 -17.58 22.53
#